data_AF-A0A1I0AVH2-F1
#
_entry.id   AF-A0A1I0AVH2-F1
#
_cell.length_a   1.000
_cell.length_b   1.000
_cell.length_c   1.000
_cell.angle_alpha   90.00
_cell.angle_beta   90.00
_cell.angle_gamma   90.00
#
_symmetry.space_group_name_H-M   'P 1'
#
loop_
_entity.id
_entity.type
_entity.pdbx_description
1 polymer ?
#
loop_
_entity_poly.entity_id
_entity_poly.type
_entity_poly.pdbx_seq_one_letter_code
_entity_poly.pdbx_strand_id
1 'polypeptide(L)'
;MHPGRSGRSLGERAARSGVGQPEPPRPAGPAAREGRARGRHCWVHDPPGAPGVWPGLLVEWRQADGGWHGRVTYAVAGPQGTVLVEAWVPAALLEQR
;
A
#
# COMPACT_ATOMS: atom_id res chain seq x y z
N MET A 1 32.72 -20.97 -10.38
CA MET A 1 31.45 -20.36 -9.91
C MET A 1 31.56 -20.13 -8.41
N HIS A 2 31.61 -18.88 -7.95
CA HIS A 2 31.66 -18.55 -6.52
C HIS A 2 30.29 -18.01 -6.09
N PRO A 3 29.59 -18.63 -5.12
CA PRO A 3 28.32 -18.13 -4.63
C PRO A 3 28.54 -16.83 -3.83
N GLY A 4 27.82 -15.77 -4.21
CA GLY A 4 27.90 -14.46 -3.59
C GLY A 4 27.40 -14.47 -2.16
N ARG A 5 28.34 -14.42 -1.21
CA ARG A 5 28.10 -14.08 0.19
C ARG A 5 27.75 -12.60 0.28
N SER A 6 26.46 -12.25 0.27
CA SER A 6 25.97 -10.89 0.52
C SER A 6 25.43 -10.79 1.95
N GLY A 7 26.06 -9.90 2.72
CA GLY A 7 25.90 -9.79 4.17
C GLY A 7 24.56 -9.18 4.57
N ARG A 8 23.88 -9.90 5.48
CA ARG A 8 22.67 -9.58 6.26
C ARG A 8 21.36 -10.14 5.70
N SER A 9 20.64 -10.83 6.57
CA SER A 9 19.33 -11.40 6.26
C SER A 9 18.27 -10.30 6.11
N LEU A 10 17.14 -10.62 5.48
CA LEU A 10 15.96 -9.74 5.45
C LEU A 10 15.49 -9.37 6.87
N GLY A 11 15.59 -10.30 7.82
CA GLY A 11 15.22 -10.09 9.22
C GLY A 11 16.10 -9.05 9.93
N GLU A 12 17.41 -9.07 9.70
CA GLU A 12 18.32 -8.05 10.26
C GLU A 12 18.04 -6.65 9.73
N ARG A 13 17.61 -6.54 8.46
CA ARG A 13 17.20 -5.25 7.89
C ARG A 13 15.91 -4.74 8.53
N ALA A 14 14.93 -5.61 8.77
CA ALA A 14 13.69 -5.26 9.45
C ALA A 14 13.93 -4.78 10.89
N ALA A 15 14.79 -5.46 11.66
CA ALA A 15 15.10 -5.09 13.05
C ALA A 15 15.75 -3.69 13.18
N ARG A 16 16.46 -3.23 12.14
CA ARG A 16 17.11 -1.91 12.11
C ARG A 16 16.23 -0.79 11.53
N SER A 17 15.04 -1.10 11.05
CA SER A 17 14.15 -0.12 10.41
C SER A 17 13.48 0.87 11.37
N GLY A 18 13.67 0.71 12.69
CA GLY A 18 13.05 1.59 13.70
C GLY A 18 11.55 1.36 13.90
N VAL A 19 10.96 0.33 13.26
CA VAL A 19 9.58 -0.07 13.51
C VAL A 19 9.51 -0.74 14.89
N GLY A 20 8.88 -0.06 15.85
CA GLY A 20 8.76 -0.52 17.23
C GLY A 20 8.11 -1.91 17.35
N GLN A 21 8.54 -2.67 18.36
CA GLN A 21 7.92 -3.96 18.71
C GLN A 21 6.42 -3.77 18.99
N PRO A 22 5.55 -4.72 18.59
CA PRO A 22 4.13 -4.62 18.90
C PRO A 22 3.89 -4.63 20.42
N GLU A 23 3.18 -3.63 20.93
CA GLU A 23 2.75 -3.56 22.34
C GLU A 23 1.70 -4.66 22.63
N PRO A 24 1.72 -5.30 23.82
CA PRO A 24 0.73 -6.33 24.17
C PRO A 24 -0.71 -5.79 24.17
N PRO A 25 -1.72 -6.64 23.85
CA PRO A 25 -3.09 -6.20 23.66
C PRO A 25 -3.75 -5.76 24.99
N ARG A 26 -4.38 -4.58 24.98
CA ARG A 26 -5.27 -4.10 26.06
C ARG A 26 -6.70 -4.60 25.84
N PRO A 27 -7.48 -4.87 26.91
CA PRO A 27 -8.84 -5.41 26.80
C PRO A 27 -9.80 -4.41 26.13
N ALA A 28 -10.65 -4.93 25.24
CA ALA A 28 -11.47 -4.16 24.30
C ALA A 28 -12.78 -3.65 24.90
N GLY A 29 -12.98 -2.32 24.89
CA GLY A 29 -14.30 -1.69 25.01
C GLY A 29 -15.05 -1.67 23.67
N PRO A 30 -16.33 -1.25 23.62
CA PRO A 30 -17.14 -1.24 22.41
C PRO A 30 -16.45 -0.41 21.33
N ALA A 31 -15.93 -1.12 20.31
CA ALA A 31 -15.03 -0.60 19.31
C ALA A 31 -15.71 0.48 18.46
N ALA A 32 -15.48 1.74 18.81
CA ALA A 32 -15.21 2.72 17.76
C ALA A 32 -14.18 2.06 16.84
N ARG A 33 -14.49 1.92 15.55
CA ARG A 33 -13.61 1.33 14.53
C ARG A 33 -12.41 2.28 14.30
N GLU A 34 -11.66 2.56 15.36
CA GLU A 34 -10.31 3.09 15.38
C GLU A 34 -9.33 2.02 14.88
N GLY A 35 -9.68 1.38 13.75
CA GLY A 35 -8.73 0.73 12.87
C GLY A 35 -7.83 1.83 12.33
N ARG A 36 -6.87 2.25 13.16
CA ARG A 36 -5.78 3.17 12.87
C ARG A 36 -5.39 3.02 11.41
N ALA A 37 -5.35 4.15 10.70
CA ALA A 37 -4.97 4.37 9.32
C ALA A 37 -3.74 3.54 8.87
N ARG A 38 -3.91 2.24 8.70
CA ARG A 38 -2.97 1.35 8.06
C ARG A 38 -3.41 1.35 6.61
N GLY A 39 -2.53 1.81 5.72
CA GLY A 39 -2.77 1.69 4.29
C GLY A 39 -3.18 0.25 3.98
N ARG A 40 -4.25 0.09 3.21
CA ARG A 40 -4.78 -1.23 2.83
C ARG A 40 -4.22 -1.59 1.46
N HIS A 41 -3.81 -2.85 1.33
CA HIS A 41 -3.46 -3.37 0.02
C HIS A 41 -4.68 -3.31 -0.89
N CYS A 42 -4.48 -2.87 -2.12
CA CYS A 42 -5.50 -2.85 -3.15
C CYS A 42 -4.88 -3.12 -4.52
N TRP A 43 -5.75 -3.37 -5.49
CA TRP A 43 -5.41 -3.46 -6.90
C TRP A 43 -6.06 -2.31 -7.63
N VAL A 44 -5.26 -1.60 -8.42
CA VAL A 44 -5.68 -0.49 -9.27
C VAL A 44 -5.86 -1.04 -10.68
N HIS A 45 -7.09 -0.96 -11.18
CA HIS A 45 -7.47 -1.46 -12.49
C HIS A 45 -7.45 -0.35 -13.53
N ASP A 46 -6.74 -0.60 -14.63
CA ASP A 46 -6.64 0.23 -15.84
C ASP A 46 -6.50 1.74 -15.59
N PRO A 47 -5.51 2.18 -14.78
CA PRO A 47 -5.31 3.60 -14.55
C PRO A 47 -4.95 4.34 -15.86
N PRO A 48 -5.35 5.61 -16.00
CA PRO A 48 -5.05 6.41 -17.19
C PRO A 48 -3.55 6.42 -17.52
N GLY A 49 -3.21 6.07 -18.76
CA GLY A 49 -1.82 6.01 -19.24
C GLY A 49 -1.04 4.75 -18.84
N ALA A 50 -1.64 3.84 -18.09
CA ALA A 50 -1.00 2.59 -17.65
C ALA A 50 -2.00 1.42 -17.55
N PRO A 51 -2.54 0.92 -18.69
CA PRO A 51 -3.48 -0.21 -18.69
C PRO A 51 -2.95 -1.44 -17.95
N GLY A 52 -3.84 -2.22 -17.32
CA GLY A 52 -3.51 -3.39 -16.52
C GLY A 52 -3.89 -3.27 -15.04
N VAL A 53 -3.43 -4.24 -14.24
CA VAL A 53 -3.77 -4.34 -12.81
C VAL A 53 -2.51 -4.16 -11.97
N TRP A 54 -2.49 -3.13 -11.13
CA TRP A 54 -1.30 -2.72 -10.38
C TRP A 54 -1.48 -2.87 -8.87
N PRO A 55 -0.48 -3.40 -8.14
CA PRO A 55 -0.53 -3.43 -6.68
C PRO A 55 -0.37 -2.02 -6.12
N GLY A 56 -1.27 -1.65 -5.21
CA GLY A 56 -1.29 -0.32 -4.62
C GLY A 56 -1.61 -0.32 -3.13
N LEU A 57 -1.32 0.80 -2.48
CA LEU A 57 -1.64 1.07 -1.09
C LEU A 57 -2.72 2.16 -1.02
N LEU A 58 -3.92 1.78 -0.60
CA LEU A 58 -5.03 2.70 -0.35
C LEU A 58 -4.88 3.31 1.05
N VAL A 59 -4.68 4.63 1.10
CA VAL A 59 -4.35 5.33 2.34
C VAL A 59 -5.51 6.17 2.88
N GLU A 60 -6.43 6.60 2.01
CA GLU A 60 -7.50 7.53 2.37
C GLU A 60 -8.72 7.36 1.46
N TRP A 61 -9.89 7.68 1.97
CA TRP A 61 -11.13 7.79 1.19
C TRP A 61 -11.64 9.23 1.23
N ARG A 62 -12.17 9.71 0.11
CA ARG A 62 -12.96 10.94 0.04
C ARG A 62 -14.23 10.71 -0.77
N GLN A 63 -15.25 11.50 -0.48
CA GLN A 63 -16.42 11.62 -1.35
C GLN A 63 -16.24 12.84 -2.26
N ALA A 64 -16.51 12.67 -3.55
CA ALA A 64 -16.50 13.75 -4.55
C ALA A 64 -17.74 13.63 -5.44
N ASP A 65 -17.94 14.60 -6.33
CA ASP A 65 -19.01 14.53 -7.33
C ASP A 65 -18.83 13.27 -8.19
N GLY A 66 -19.82 12.38 -8.20
CA GLY A 66 -19.75 11.09 -8.87
C GLY A 66 -19.32 9.90 -7.98
N GLY A 67 -19.05 10.12 -6.68
CA GLY A 67 -18.95 9.05 -5.69
C GLY A 67 -17.62 8.98 -4.94
N TRP A 68 -17.35 7.79 -4.39
CA TRP A 68 -16.18 7.55 -3.54
C TRP A 68 -14.90 7.43 -4.36
N HIS A 69 -13.85 8.08 -3.86
CA HIS A 69 -12.51 8.00 -4.42
C HIS A 69 -11.52 7.61 -3.33
N GLY A 70 -10.60 6.71 -3.66
CA GLY A 70 -9.50 6.30 -2.80
C GLY A 70 -8.21 7.01 -3.19
N ARG A 71 -7.45 7.53 -2.23
CA ARG A 71 -6.08 7.97 -2.46
C ARG A 71 -5.18 6.75 -2.42
N VAL A 72 -4.52 6.46 -3.53
CA VAL A 72 -3.72 5.25 -3.71
C VAL A 72 -2.33 5.61 -4.18
N THR A 73 -1.34 4.94 -3.59
CA THR A 73 0.05 4.96 -4.09
C THR A 73 0.34 3.61 -4.77
N TYR A 74 0.84 3.61 -6.01
CA TYR A 74 1.16 2.40 -6.76
C TYR A 74 2.34 2.64 -7.72
N ALA A 75 3.02 1.56 -8.12
CA ALA A 75 4.15 1.62 -9.03
C ALA A 75 3.78 1.09 -10.41
N VAL A 76 4.12 1.85 -11.45
CA VAL A 76 3.90 1.46 -12.86
C VAL A 76 5.25 1.26 -13.53
N ALA A 77 5.42 0.16 -14.26
CA ALA A 77 6.57 -0.06 -15.12
C ALA A 77 6.36 0.60 -16.48
N GLY A 78 7.28 1.47 -16.89
CA GLY A 78 7.27 2.11 -18.22
C GLY A 78 8.61 1.96 -18.95
N PRO A 79 8.72 2.45 -20.20
CA PRO A 79 9.93 2.33 -21.02
C PRO A 79 11.19 2.94 -20.37
N GLN A 80 11.01 3.96 -19.54
CA GLN A 80 12.08 4.69 -18.85
C GLN A 80 12.34 4.15 -17.43
N GLY A 81 11.66 3.08 -17.02
CA GLY A 81 11.75 2.48 -15.70
C GLY A 81 10.47 2.60 -14.88
N THR A 82 10.56 2.26 -13.59
CA THR A 82 9.43 2.27 -12.67
C THR A 82 9.15 3.68 -12.15
N VAL A 83 7.90 4.10 -12.20
CA VAL A 83 7.42 5.37 -11.65
C VAL A 83 6.47 5.10 -10.49
N LEU A 84 6.60 5.86 -9.40
CA LEU A 84 5.65 5.86 -8.30
C LEU A 84 4.57 6.91 -8.56
N VAL A 85 3.31 6.50 -8.50
CA VAL A 85 2.14 7.35 -8.70
C VAL A 85 1.38 7.47 -7.39
N GLU A 86 1.01 8.69 -7.01
CA GLU A 86 0.00 8.95 -5.98
C GLU A 86 -1.18 9.68 -6.64
N ALA A 87 -2.38 9.11 -6.54
CA ALA A 87 -3.57 9.67 -7.19
C ALA A 87 -4.84 9.35 -6.41
N TRP A 88 -5.87 10.19 -6.63
CA TRP A 88 -7.24 9.87 -6.28
C TRP A 88 -7.89 9.07 -7.39
N VAL A 89 -8.31 7.84 -7.09
CA VAL A 89 -8.86 6.88 -8.05
C VAL A 89 -10.32 6.58 -7.69
N PRO A 90 -11.25 6.53 -8.66
CA PRO A 90 -12.63 6.11 -8.40
C PRO A 90 -12.68 4.73 -7.73
N ALA A 91 -13.56 4.56 -6.75
CA ALA A 91 -13.69 3.29 -6.01
C ALA A 91 -13.97 2.08 -6.93
N ALA A 92 -14.65 2.30 -8.06
CA ALA A 92 -14.96 1.27 -9.04
C ALA A 92 -13.70 0.64 -9.70
N LEU A 93 -12.56 1.32 -9.65
CA LEU A 93 -11.29 0.83 -10.19
C LEU A 93 -10.39 0.22 -9.10
N LEU A 94 -10.87 0.12 -7.85
CA LEU A 94 -10.10 -0.36 -6.71
C LEU A 94 -10.68 -1.66 -6.16
N GLU A 95 -9.85 -2.69 -6.10
CA GLU A 95 -10.17 -3.97 -5.45
C GLU A 95 -9.33 -4.14 -4.19
N GLN A 96 -9.98 -4.18 -3.02
CA GLN A 96 -9.31 -4.43 -1.73
C GLN A 96 -9.28 -5.93 -1.43
N ARG A 97 -8.19 -6.42 -0.82
CA ARG A 97 -8.01 -7.83 -0.43
C ARG A 97 -7.90 -8.00 1.07
#